data_AF-A0A496QPI6-F1
#
_entry.id   AF-A0A496QPI6-F1
#
_cell.length_a   1.000
_cell.length_b   1.000
_cell.length_c   1.000
_cell.angle_alpha   90.00
_cell.angle_beta   90.00
_cell.angle_gamma   90.00
#
_symmetry.space_group_name_H-M   'P 1'
#
loop_
_entity.id
_entity.type
_entity.pdbx_description
1 polymer ?
#
loop_
_entity_poly.entity_id
_entity_poly.type
_entity_poly.pdbx_seq_one_letter_code
_entity_poly.pdbx_strand_id
1 'polypeptide(L)' 'MKVNELGVCPAAVDSESEGINNGKNAGKFCQAVTGTFCEGRVQGSFAEKLTTCMNCDFYRTVKGEESKDFVLTRE' A
#
# COMPACT_ATOMS: atom_id res chain seq x y z
N MET A 1 0.04 0.24 14.28
CA MET A 1 0.40 -1.04 13.65
C MET A 1 0.63 -2.08 14.75
N LYS A 2 0.01 -3.25 14.66
CA LYS A 2 0.06 -4.31 15.69
C LYS A 2 1.21 -5.30 15.45
N VAL A 3 2.45 -4.81 15.55
CA VAL A 3 3.63 -5.61 15.18
C VAL A 3 3.76 -6.89 16.01
N ASN A 4 3.43 -6.82 17.30
CA ASN A 4 3.52 -7.98 18.20
C ASN A 4 2.46 -9.06 17.92
N GLU A 5 1.37 -8.73 17.22
CA GLU A 5 0.28 -9.68 16.91
C GLU A 5 0.36 -10.20 15.48
N LEU A 6 0.69 -9.34 14.51
CA LEU A 6 0.63 -9.64 13.07
C LEU A 6 2.02 -9.66 12.40
N GLY A 7 3.07 -9.29 13.12
CA GLY A 7 4.41 -9.10 12.56
C GLY A 7 4.56 -7.77 11.81
N VAL A 8 5.61 -7.67 10.98
CA VAL A 8 5.87 -6.49 10.15
C VAL A 8 4.97 -6.53 8.92
N CYS A 9 4.33 -5.40 8.60
CA CYS A 9 3.47 -5.29 7.42
C CYS A 9 4.30 -5.53 6.15
N PRO A 10 3.87 -6.39 5.22
CA PRO A 10 4.55 -6.61 3.94
C PRO A 10 4.93 -5.32 3.20
N ALA A 11 4.04 -4.32 3.18
CA ALA A 11 4.33 -3.04 2.52
C ALA A 11 5.53 -2.28 3.14
N ALA A 12 5.84 -2.55 4.41
CA ALA A 12 6.97 -1.92 5.10
C ALA A 12 8.32 -2.57 4.80
N VAL A 13 8.35 -3.77 4.20
CA VAL A 13 9.57 -4.54 3.90
C VAL A 13 9.73 -4.84 2.41
N ASP A 14 8.75 -4.49 1.59
CA ASP A 14 8.76 -4.68 0.14
C ASP A 14 9.70 -3.69 -0.55
N SER A 15 10.99 -4.05 -0.59
CA SER A 15 12.06 -3.25 -1.18
C SER A 15 12.01 -3.17 -2.71
N GLU A 16 11.26 -4.06 -3.37
CA GLU A 16 11.06 -3.99 -4.83
C GLU A 16 10.22 -2.77 -5.25
N SER A 17 9.46 -2.21 -4.30
CA SER A 17 8.65 -1.00 -4.49
C SER A 17 9.33 0.29 -4.06
N GLU A 18 10.60 0.23 -3.64
CA GLU A 18 11.33 1.42 -3.20
C GLU A 18 11.26 2.54 -4.25
N GLY A 19 10.94 3.75 -3.81
CA GLY A 19 10.84 4.94 -4.66
C GLY A 19 9.53 5.09 -5.42
N ILE A 20 8.68 4.05 -5.52
CA ILE A 20 7.39 4.17 -6.21
C ILE A 20 6.50 5.17 -5.47
N ASN A 21 5.88 6.09 -6.22
CA ASN A 21 5.10 7.21 -5.68
C ASN A 21 5.90 8.02 -4.65
N ASN A 22 7.20 8.24 -4.88
CA ASN A 22 8.10 8.91 -3.95
C ASN A 22 8.06 8.32 -2.52
N GLY A 23 7.80 7.01 -2.42
CA GLY A 23 7.65 6.27 -1.17
C GLY A 23 8.89 5.47 -0.80
N LYS A 24 8.99 5.10 0.49
CA LYS A 24 9.93 4.09 0.98
C LYS A 24 9.26 2.72 0.96
N ASN A 25 9.94 1.70 0.45
CA ASN A 25 9.38 0.38 0.14
C ASN A 25 8.01 0.56 -0.57
N ALA A 26 7.01 -0.27 -0.27
CA ALA A 26 5.65 -0.06 -0.77
C ALA A 26 4.80 0.84 0.15
N GLY A 27 5.39 1.74 0.95
CA GLY A 27 4.63 2.58 1.88
C GLY A 27 3.55 3.42 1.19
N LYS A 28 3.92 4.14 0.12
CA LYS A 28 3.02 4.92 -0.75
C LYS A 28 2.45 4.12 -1.94
N PHE A 29 2.71 2.82 -1.96
CA PHE A 29 2.28 1.91 -3.01
C PHE A 29 1.58 0.68 -2.44
N CYS A 30 1.10 0.80 -1.20
CA CYS A 30 0.66 -0.36 -0.45
C CYS A 30 -0.52 -1.04 -1.14
N GLN A 31 -1.38 -0.32 -1.89
CA GLN A 31 -2.50 -0.91 -2.65
C GLN A 31 -2.11 -2.09 -3.54
N ALA A 32 -0.86 -2.14 -4.02
CA ALA A 32 -0.37 -3.20 -4.90
C ALA A 32 0.23 -4.41 -4.16
N VAL A 33 0.31 -4.37 -2.83
CA VAL A 33 0.92 -5.43 -2.00
C VAL A 33 -0.15 -6.23 -1.29
N THR A 34 -0.17 -7.55 -1.44
CA THR A 34 -1.12 -8.42 -0.72
C THR A 34 -0.69 -8.63 0.75
N GLY A 35 -1.60 -9.07 1.61
CA GLY A 35 -1.26 -9.44 2.99
C GLY A 35 -0.89 -8.27 3.92
N THR A 36 -1.04 -7.02 3.50
CA THR A 36 -0.79 -5.85 4.35
C THR A 36 -1.77 -5.74 5.51
N PHE A 37 -1.47 -4.91 6.50
CA PHE A 37 -2.26 -4.80 7.73
C PHE A 37 -3.08 -3.50 7.85
N CYS A 38 -3.60 -2.98 6.73
CA CYS A 38 -4.51 -1.84 6.75
C CYS A 38 -5.72 -2.14 7.66
N GLU A 39 -6.17 -1.13 8.42
CA GLU A 39 -7.27 -1.26 9.40
C GLU A 39 -7.03 -2.34 10.48
N GLY A 40 -5.78 -2.76 10.70
CA GLY A 40 -5.44 -3.76 11.73
C GLY A 40 -5.82 -5.20 11.38
N ARG A 41 -6.12 -5.49 10.10
CA ARG A 41 -6.40 -6.83 9.59
C ARG A 41 -5.58 -7.14 8.34
N VAL A 42 -5.34 -8.42 8.09
CA VAL A 42 -4.71 -8.87 6.84
C VAL A 42 -5.61 -8.56 5.66
N GLN A 43 -5.09 -7.83 4.67
CA GLN A 43 -5.78 -7.54 3.42
C GLN A 43 -5.66 -8.73 2.47
N GLY A 44 -6.75 -9.04 1.75
CA GLY A 44 -6.88 -10.20 0.88
C GLY A 44 -6.11 -10.07 -0.45
N SER A 45 -6.72 -10.58 -1.50
CA SER A 45 -6.17 -10.55 -2.86
C SER A 45 -5.94 -9.12 -3.36
N PHE A 46 -5.14 -8.99 -4.42
CA PHE A 46 -4.89 -7.71 -5.07
C PHE A 46 -6.20 -7.00 -5.49
N ALA A 47 -7.14 -7.73 -6.10
CA ALA A 47 -8.41 -7.16 -6.55
C ALA A 47 -9.26 -6.63 -5.39
N GLU A 48 -9.43 -7.43 -4.33
CA GLU A 48 -10.16 -7.00 -3.13
C GLU A 48 -9.53 -5.77 -2.50
N LYS A 49 -8.20 -5.78 -2.40
CA LYS A 49 -7.45 -4.68 -1.81
C LYS A 49 -7.54 -3.40 -2.64
N LEU A 50 -7.44 -3.50 -3.97
CA LEU A 50 -7.52 -2.33 -4.83
C LEU A 50 -8.90 -1.65 -4.67
N THR A 51 -9.97 -2.44 -4.60
CA THR A 51 -11.33 -1.94 -4.34
C THR A 51 -11.42 -1.25 -2.97
N THR A 52 -10.87 -1.82 -1.90
CA THR A 52 -10.90 -1.18 -0.57
C THR A 52 -10.03 0.08 -0.52
N CYS A 53 -8.88 0.07 -1.19
CA CYS A 53 -7.95 1.21 -1.22
C CYS A 53 -8.54 2.46 -1.88
N MET A 54 -9.49 2.35 -2.81
CA MET A 54 -10.18 3.53 -3.38
C MET A 54 -10.88 4.37 -2.30
N ASN A 55 -11.27 3.74 -1.19
CA ASN A 55 -11.90 4.39 -0.05
C ASN A 55 -10.92 4.82 1.05
N CYS A 56 -9.63 4.46 0.94
CA CYS A 56 -8.60 4.81 1.90
C CYS A 56 -8.16 6.27 1.76
N ASP A 57 -8.17 7.03 2.87
CA ASP A 57 -7.71 8.42 2.89
C ASP A 57 -6.26 8.54 2.44
N PHE A 58 -5.38 7.67 2.94
CA PHE A 58 -3.96 7.70 2.59
C PHE A 58 -3.74 7.48 1.09
N TYR A 59 -4.45 6.54 0.48
CA TYR A 59 -4.38 6.31 -0.97
C TYR A 59 -4.82 7.55 -1.75
N ARG A 60 -5.92 8.21 -1.35
CA ARG A 60 -6.40 9.45 -1.99
C ARG A 60 -5.38 10.58 -1.85
N THR A 61 -4.76 10.71 -0.67
CA THR A 61 -3.71 11.69 -0.43
C THR A 61 -2.52 11.46 -1.35
N VAL A 62 -1.96 10.24 -1.38
CA VAL A 62 -0.84 9.89 -2.26
C VAL A 62 -1.21 10.15 -3.73
N LYS A 63 -2.40 9.70 -4.17
CA LYS A 63 -2.85 9.94 -5.54
C LYS A 63 -2.93 11.43 -5.89
N GLY A 64 -3.31 12.28 -4.94
CA GLY A 64 -3.31 13.74 -5.10
C GLY A 64 -1.90 14.34 -5.14
N GLU A 65 -1.02 13.92 -4.23
CA GLU A 65 0.38 14.37 -4.15
C GLU A 65 1.17 14.05 -5.42
N GLU A 66 1.06 12.81 -5.91
CA GLU A 66 1.81 12.34 -7.09
C GLU A 66 1.16 12.78 -8.41
N SER A 67 -0.15 13.08 -8.40
CA SER A 67 -0.91 13.61 -9.54
C SER A 67 -0.72 12.82 -10.84
N LYS A 68 0.09 13.34 -11.78
CA LYS A 68 0.32 12.73 -13.11
C LYS A 68 1.35 11.60 -13.06
N ASP A 69 2.22 11.62 -12.06
CA ASP A 69 3.31 10.65 -11.89
C ASP A 69 2.87 9.49 -10.98
N PHE A 70 1.59 9.46 -10.59
CA PHE A 70 1.03 8.40 -9.76
C PHE A 70 1.06 7.04 -10.47
N VAL A 71 1.73 6.08 -9.84
CA VAL A 71 1.77 4.69 -10.25
C VAL A 71 0.73 3.88 -9.47
N LEU A 72 -0.15 3.19 -10.20
CA LEU A 72 -1.26 2.41 -9.63
C LEU A 72 -0.86 0.95 -9.36
N THR A 73 -0.23 0.30 -10.33
CA THR A 73 0.08 -1.14 -10.39
C THR A 73 1.52 -1.37 -10.82
N ARG A 74 2.06 -2.57 -10.53
CA ARG A 74 3.34 -3.04 -11.10
C ARG A 74 3.03 -3.71 -12.43
N GLU A 75 3.05 -2.96 -13.53
CA GLU A 75 2.93 -3.45 -14.90
C GLU A 75 4.04 -2.85 -15.75
#